data_AF-A0A9W6K4M8-F1
#
_entry.id   AF-A0A9W6K4M8-F1
#
_cell.length_a   1.000
_cell.length_b   1.000
_cell.length_c   1.000
_cell.angle_alpha   90.00
_cell.angle_beta   90.00
_cell.angle_gamma   90.00
#
_symmetry.space_group_name_H-M   'P 1'
#
loop_
_entity.id
_entity.type
_entity.pdbx_description
1 polymer ?
#
loop_
_entity_poly.entity_id
_entity_poly.type
_entity_poly.pdbx_seq_one_letter_code
_entity_poly.pdbx_strand_id
1 'polypeptide(L)'
;MTEGFFIGKGDKTTCGGEVLDGDARVNMFGILHAREGDRVSCGKDGKIYQVSGGVPFIDSHGKLMAGTLDSWSTCPCNARLIASVYGASYYKEDPAPPASGTFAQPTSSTAASTPATPQQSAFRPSGVPASAAYTGVEPQEPGFMLCQKA
;
A
#
# COMPACT_ATOMS: atom_id res chain seq x y z
N MET A 1 -2.83 -18.10 17.68
CA MET A 1 -3.85 -17.13 17.26
C MET A 1 -3.60 -15.87 18.07
N THR A 2 -3.50 -14.72 17.42
CA THR A 2 -3.18 -13.43 18.04
C THR A 2 -4.43 -12.57 18.09
N GLU A 3 -4.73 -12.00 19.26
CA GLU A 3 -5.85 -11.06 19.43
C GLU A 3 -5.47 -9.65 19.00
N GLY A 4 -6.35 -8.99 18.25
CA GLY A 4 -6.26 -7.61 17.81
C GLY A 4 -7.52 -6.84 18.19
N PHE A 5 -7.45 -5.51 18.09
CA PHE A 5 -8.55 -4.61 18.40
C PHE A 5 -8.83 -3.71 17.20
N PHE A 6 -10.10 -3.42 16.97
CA PHE A 6 -10.45 -2.46 15.93
C PHE A 6 -10.03 -1.06 16.32
N ILE A 7 -9.72 -0.27 15.30
CA ILE A 7 -9.33 1.12 15.46
C ILE A 7 -10.50 2.01 15.08
N GLY A 8 -10.75 3.01 15.92
CA GLY A 8 -11.76 4.00 15.71
C GLY A 8 -11.20 5.42 15.62
N LYS A 9 -12.06 6.35 15.20
CA LYS A 9 -11.78 7.78 15.24
C LYS A 9 -11.43 8.21 16.67
N GLY A 10 -10.34 8.95 16.82
CA GLY A 10 -9.81 9.43 18.10
C GLY A 10 -8.73 8.53 18.70
N ASP A 11 -8.53 7.33 18.17
CA ASP A 11 -7.47 6.43 18.61
C ASP A 11 -6.09 6.99 18.30
N LYS A 12 -5.15 6.71 19.21
CA LYS A 12 -3.80 7.26 19.14
C LYS A 12 -2.89 6.41 18.29
N THR A 13 -1.77 7.00 17.86
CA THR A 13 -0.70 6.26 17.20
C THR A 13 0.56 6.26 18.05
N THR A 14 1.44 5.28 17.83
CA THR A 14 2.71 5.18 18.58
C THR A 14 3.65 6.36 18.36
N CYS A 15 3.44 7.16 17.32
CA CYS A 15 4.21 8.39 17.10
C CYS A 15 3.62 9.63 17.78
N GLY A 16 2.54 9.48 18.56
CA GLY A 16 1.83 10.57 19.24
C GLY A 16 0.73 11.23 18.41
N GLY A 17 0.40 10.66 17.25
CA GLY A 17 -0.68 11.15 16.39
C GLY A 17 -2.06 10.57 16.74
N GLU A 18 -3.06 10.85 15.92
CA GLU A 18 -4.45 10.46 16.14
C GLU A 18 -5.19 10.15 14.83
N VAL A 19 -6.07 9.14 14.86
CA VAL A 19 -6.97 8.81 13.75
C VAL A 19 -8.13 9.81 13.71
N LEU A 20 -8.30 10.49 12.57
CA LEU A 20 -9.19 11.65 12.44
C LEU A 20 -10.55 11.31 11.84
N ASP A 21 -10.61 10.26 11.03
CA ASP A 21 -11.83 9.82 10.36
C ASP A 21 -12.26 8.43 10.82
N GLY A 22 -13.53 8.13 10.57
CA GLY A 22 -14.10 6.80 10.66
C GLY A 22 -15.41 6.75 9.86
N ASP A 23 -15.90 5.53 9.58
CA ASP A 23 -17.18 5.35 8.90
C ASP A 23 -18.35 5.70 9.82
N ALA A 24 -19.07 6.77 9.47
CA ALA A 24 -20.26 7.22 10.20
C ALA A 24 -21.38 6.18 10.27
N ARG A 25 -21.40 5.17 9.37
CA ARG A 25 -22.40 4.10 9.33
C ARG A 25 -22.06 2.95 10.27
N VAL A 26 -20.79 2.82 10.68
CA VAL A 26 -20.33 1.75 11.56
C VAL A 26 -19.85 2.35 12.88
N ASN A 27 -20.81 2.43 13.80
CA ASN A 27 -20.59 2.92 15.15
C ASN A 27 -20.64 1.73 16.13
N MET A 28 -19.50 1.33 16.67
CA MET A 28 -19.45 0.34 17.75
C MET A 28 -18.94 1.03 19.00
N PHE A 29 -19.63 0.81 20.12
CA PHE A 29 -19.27 1.40 21.42
C PHE A 29 -19.17 2.94 21.41
N GLY A 30 -19.90 3.61 20.50
CA GLY A 30 -19.87 5.07 20.38
C GLY A 30 -18.68 5.62 19.59
N ILE A 31 -17.86 4.76 18.97
CA ILE A 31 -16.73 5.16 18.14
C ILE A 31 -16.95 4.74 16.69
N LEU A 32 -16.76 5.70 15.78
CA LEU A 32 -16.76 5.47 14.34
C LEU A 32 -15.51 4.69 13.94
N HIS A 33 -15.68 3.53 13.34
CA HIS A 33 -14.55 2.67 12.98
C HIS A 33 -13.74 3.25 11.82
N ALA A 34 -12.42 3.27 11.98
CA ALA A 34 -11.50 3.68 10.94
C ALA A 34 -11.32 2.56 9.93
N ARG A 35 -10.99 2.94 8.70
CA ARG A 35 -10.78 2.04 7.57
C ARG A 35 -9.51 2.41 6.82
N GLU A 36 -9.10 1.54 5.92
CA GLU A 36 -8.04 1.85 5.00
C GLU A 36 -8.32 3.14 4.19
N GLY A 37 -7.30 4.00 4.12
CA GLY A 37 -7.34 5.31 3.50
C GLY A 37 -7.94 6.43 4.38
N ASP A 38 -8.44 6.13 5.58
CA ASP A 38 -8.95 7.16 6.49
C ASP A 38 -7.80 8.03 7.03
N ARG A 39 -8.09 9.31 7.32
CA ARG A 39 -7.05 10.28 7.71
C ARG A 39 -6.51 10.00 9.11
N VAL A 40 -5.21 10.18 9.28
CA VAL A 40 -4.49 10.07 10.56
C VAL A 40 -3.44 11.17 10.66
N SER A 41 -3.30 11.82 11.80
CA SER A 41 -2.22 12.79 12.04
C SER A 41 -0.94 12.08 12.49
N CYS A 42 0.21 12.65 12.15
CA CYS A 42 1.49 12.21 12.70
C CYS A 42 1.88 13.09 13.90
N GLY A 43 2.24 12.48 15.02
CA GLY A 43 2.64 13.21 16.23
C GLY A 43 4.04 13.82 16.17
N LYS A 44 4.86 13.49 15.17
CA LYS A 44 6.22 14.05 15.02
C LYS A 44 6.27 15.28 14.13
N ASP A 45 5.60 15.25 12.99
CA ASP A 45 5.63 16.35 12.01
C ASP A 45 4.31 17.15 11.93
N GLY A 46 3.25 16.69 12.60
CA GLY A 46 1.94 17.34 12.64
C GLY A 46 1.13 17.25 11.35
N LYS A 47 1.61 16.55 10.32
CA LYS A 47 0.94 16.44 9.02
C LYS A 47 -0.11 15.33 9.03
N ILE A 48 -1.00 15.40 8.03
CA ILE A 48 -2.03 14.38 7.82
C ILE A 48 -1.55 13.36 6.81
N TYR A 49 -1.73 12.10 7.18
CA TYR A 49 -1.43 10.89 6.44
C TYR A 49 -2.69 10.02 6.38
N GLN A 50 -2.54 8.79 5.92
CA GLN A 50 -3.63 7.83 5.81
C GLN A 50 -3.32 6.57 6.61
N VAL A 51 -4.37 5.87 7.00
CA VAL A 51 -4.28 4.49 7.48
C VAL A 51 -4.05 3.57 6.28
N SER A 52 -3.05 2.70 6.38
CA SER A 52 -2.72 1.66 5.40
C SER A 52 -3.01 0.29 5.97
N GLY A 53 -3.56 -0.61 5.16
CA GLY A 53 -3.94 -1.95 5.56
C GLY A 53 -5.23 -2.02 6.38
N GLY A 54 -5.66 -3.24 6.68
CA GLY A 54 -6.89 -3.51 7.41
C GLY A 54 -7.15 -4.99 7.60
N VAL A 55 -8.19 -5.31 8.38
CA VAL A 55 -8.59 -6.66 8.74
C VAL A 55 -9.11 -7.39 7.48
N PRO A 56 -8.42 -8.43 7.00
CA PRO A 56 -8.62 -8.96 5.64
C PRO A 56 -9.99 -9.63 5.42
N PHE A 57 -10.69 -9.99 6.49
CA PHE A 57 -12.00 -10.64 6.44
C PHE A 57 -13.15 -9.69 6.83
N ILE A 58 -12.89 -8.39 7.03
CA ILE A 58 -13.90 -7.43 7.45
C ILE A 58 -13.87 -6.19 6.55
N ASP A 59 -14.80 -6.21 5.61
CA ASP A 59 -15.12 -5.12 4.70
C ASP A 59 -16.16 -4.17 5.32
N SER A 60 -15.93 -2.88 5.15
CA SER A 60 -16.87 -1.81 5.45
C SER A 60 -17.01 -0.90 4.22
N HIS A 61 -17.96 -1.27 3.36
CA HIS A 61 -18.36 -0.54 2.16
C HIS A 61 -17.24 -0.37 1.12
N GLY A 62 -16.56 -1.45 0.79
CA GLY A 62 -15.47 -1.52 -0.19
C GLY A 62 -14.10 -1.18 0.38
N LYS A 63 -13.96 -1.10 1.70
CA LYS A 63 -12.72 -0.77 2.40
C LYS A 63 -12.53 -1.67 3.62
N LEU A 64 -11.29 -2.13 3.84
CA LEU A 64 -10.98 -2.94 5.01
C LEU A 64 -11.05 -2.10 6.29
N MET A 65 -11.63 -2.66 7.34
CA MET A 65 -11.63 -2.07 8.68
C MET A 65 -10.21 -1.99 9.23
N ALA A 66 -9.85 -0.90 9.89
CA ALA A 66 -8.53 -0.76 10.49
C ALA A 66 -8.42 -1.54 11.81
N GLY A 67 -7.28 -2.18 12.04
CA GLY A 67 -7.03 -2.98 13.23
C GLY A 67 -5.60 -2.85 13.76
N THR A 68 -5.38 -3.14 15.04
CA THR A 68 -4.07 -3.00 15.71
C THR A 68 -2.98 -3.89 15.13
N LEU A 69 -3.33 -5.03 14.51
CA LEU A 69 -2.35 -6.02 14.03
C LEU A 69 -1.92 -5.81 12.57
N ASP A 70 -2.72 -5.12 11.76
CA ASP A 70 -2.62 -5.13 10.29
C ASP A 70 -2.87 -3.77 9.65
N SER A 71 -3.02 -2.74 10.49
CA SER A 71 -3.05 -1.36 10.03
C SER A 71 -1.92 -0.54 10.66
N TRP A 72 -1.42 0.41 9.89
CA TRP A 72 -0.41 1.38 10.30
C TRP A 72 -0.65 2.72 9.61
N SER A 73 -0.05 3.78 10.15
CA SER A 73 -0.05 5.10 9.51
C SER A 73 0.99 5.16 8.40
N THR A 74 0.63 5.75 7.24
CA THR A 74 1.55 6.02 6.12
C THR A 74 2.53 7.16 6.40
N CYS A 75 2.53 7.73 7.61
CA CYS A 75 3.53 8.72 8.01
C CYS A 75 4.96 8.12 7.99
N PRO A 76 6.01 8.96 7.89
CA PRO A 76 7.40 8.50 7.92
C PRO A 76 7.78 7.72 9.19
N CYS A 77 6.98 7.80 10.25
CA CYS A 77 7.19 7.02 11.48
C CYS A 77 6.75 5.56 11.35
N ASN A 78 5.96 5.22 10.32
CA ASN A 78 5.27 3.95 10.18
C ASN A 78 4.54 3.53 11.46
N ALA A 79 3.79 4.46 12.04
CA ALA A 79 3.26 4.33 13.39
C ALA A 79 2.15 3.28 13.47
N ARG A 80 2.18 2.45 14.52
CA ARG A 80 1.09 1.53 14.84
C ARG A 80 -0.09 2.30 15.45
N LEU A 81 -1.28 1.76 15.26
CA LEU A 81 -2.52 2.31 15.80
C LEU A 81 -2.81 1.68 17.17
N ILE A 82 -3.27 2.48 18.12
CA ILE A 82 -3.50 2.09 19.53
C ILE A 82 -5.00 2.22 19.80
N ALA A 83 -5.67 1.09 20.00
CA ALA A 83 -7.10 1.06 20.29
C ALA A 83 -7.40 1.69 21.65
N SER A 84 -8.42 2.53 21.73
CA SER A 84 -8.96 3.03 23.01
C SER A 84 -10.08 2.15 23.56
N VAL A 85 -10.73 1.36 22.70
CA VAL A 85 -11.83 0.45 23.07
C VAL A 85 -11.40 -1.00 22.87
N TYR A 86 -11.24 -1.72 23.97
CA TYR A 86 -10.82 -3.13 23.96
C TYR A 86 -12.00 -4.12 23.89
N GLY A 87 -13.24 -3.64 23.89
CA GLY A 87 -14.43 -4.48 23.71
C GLY A 87 -14.69 -4.90 22.26
N ALA A 88 -13.98 -4.27 21.30
CA ALA A 88 -14.09 -4.55 19.87
C ALA A 88 -12.82 -5.31 19.42
N SER A 89 -12.75 -6.61 19.70
CA SER A 89 -11.60 -7.45 19.33
C SER A 89 -11.86 -8.35 18.13
N TYR A 90 -10.78 -8.80 17.50
CA TYR A 90 -10.75 -9.81 16.44
C TYR A 90 -9.53 -10.70 16.62
N TYR A 91 -9.55 -11.86 15.98
CA TYR A 91 -8.43 -12.81 16.04
C TYR A 91 -7.82 -13.01 14.67
N LYS A 92 -6.50 -13.10 14.63
CA LYS A 92 -5.76 -13.61 13.48
C LYS A 92 -5.14 -14.95 13.80
N GLU A 93 -5.22 -15.85 12.84
CA GLU A 93 -4.36 -17.03 12.84
C GLU A 93 -2.91 -16.60 12.65
N ASP A 94 -2.01 -17.27 13.36
CA ASP A 94 -0.59 -17.06 13.13
C ASP A 94 -0.25 -17.70 11.78
N PRO A 95 0.59 -17.06 10.95
CA PRO A 95 1.01 -17.66 9.70
C PRO A 95 1.60 -19.05 9.99
N ALA A 96 1.07 -20.07 9.29
CA ALA A 96 1.61 -21.41 9.40
C ALA A 96 3.12 -21.36 9.12
N PRO A 97 3.96 -22.10 9.88
CA PRO A 97 5.38 -22.16 9.57
C PRO A 97 5.55 -22.56 8.10
N PRO A 98 6.48 -21.92 7.35
CA PRO A 98 6.71 -22.31 5.98
C PRO A 98 6.97 -23.81 5.99
N ALA A 99 6.16 -24.57 5.25
CA ALA A 99 6.43 -25.97 5.03
C ALA A 99 7.87 -26.04 4.52
N SER A 100 8.73 -26.79 5.22
CA SER A 100 10.11 -27.01 4.82
C SER A 100 10.11 -27.64 3.44
N GLY A 101 10.06 -26.81 2.40
CA GLY A 101 10.23 -27.21 1.03
C GLY A 101 11.67 -27.65 0.91
N THR A 102 11.87 -28.95 0.67
CA THR A 102 13.15 -29.50 0.24
C THR A 102 13.69 -28.60 -0.87
N PHE A 103 14.73 -27.84 -0.55
CA PHE A 103 15.50 -27.11 -1.55
C PHE A 103 16.11 -28.19 -2.44
N ALA A 104 15.48 -28.47 -3.59
CA ALA A 104 16.14 -29.21 -4.65
C ALA A 104 17.30 -28.32 -5.08
N GLN A 105 18.52 -28.68 -4.65
CA GLN A 105 19.75 -28.02 -5.08
C GLN A 105 19.73 -27.94 -6.62
N PRO A 106 19.96 -26.76 -7.22
CA PRO A 106 20.30 -26.72 -8.62
C PRO A 106 21.60 -27.52 -8.78
N THR A 107 21.52 -28.61 -9.53
CA THR A 107 22.69 -29.39 -9.92
C THR A 107 23.64 -28.46 -10.67
N SER A 108 24.79 -28.22 -10.05
CA SER A 108 25.89 -27.48 -10.64
C SER A 108 26.25 -28.12 -11.98
N SER A 109 25.91 -27.44 -13.07
CA SER A 109 26.40 -27.80 -14.40
C SER A 109 27.91 -27.59 -14.40
N THR A 110 28.64 -28.69 -14.57
CA THR A 110 30.09 -28.74 -14.68
C THR A 110 30.55 -27.81 -15.82
N ALA A 111 31.17 -26.68 -15.46
CA ALA A 111 31.86 -25.82 -16.39
C ALA A 111 33.21 -26.47 -16.77
N ALA A 112 33.24 -27.14 -17.92
CA ALA A 112 34.49 -27.52 -18.56
C ALA A 112 35.19 -26.26 -19.07
N SER A 113 36.38 -26.01 -18.53
CA SER A 113 37.27 -24.90 -18.90
C SER A 113 38.16 -25.33 -20.06
N THR A 114 38.37 -24.48 -21.07
CA THR A 114 39.60 -24.39 -21.90
C THR A 114 39.53 -23.16 -22.83
N PRO A 115 40.66 -22.65 -23.36
CA PRO A 115 41.07 -21.28 -23.09
C PRO A 115 41.08 -20.34 -24.30
N ALA A 116 41.42 -19.09 -24.00
CA ALA A 116 41.46 -17.88 -24.80
C ALA A 116 42.13 -17.96 -26.19
N THR A 117 41.64 -17.11 -27.10
CA THR A 117 42.52 -16.24 -27.91
C THR A 117 41.74 -14.98 -28.35
N PRO A 118 42.40 -13.81 -28.46
CA PRO A 118 41.76 -12.52 -28.63
C PRO A 118 41.73 -12.10 -30.11
N GLN A 119 40.66 -11.45 -30.56
CA GLN A 119 40.75 -10.63 -31.76
C GLN A 119 39.94 -9.34 -31.66
N GLN A 120 40.72 -8.26 -31.65
CA GLN A 120 40.28 -6.89 -31.83
C GLN A 120 39.56 -6.77 -33.18
N SER A 121 38.46 -6.02 -33.20
CA SER A 121 38.18 -5.15 -34.35
C SER A 121 37.42 -3.94 -33.86
N ALA A 122 38.16 -2.82 -33.88
CA ALA A 122 37.59 -1.48 -33.96
C ALA A 122 36.59 -1.44 -35.13
N PHE A 123 35.52 -0.65 -35.02
CA PHE A 123 35.12 0.34 -36.02
C PHE A 123 33.82 1.04 -35.57
N ARG A 124 34.01 2.29 -35.13
CA ARG A 124 33.16 3.50 -35.16
C ARG A 124 31.61 3.44 -35.01
N PRO A 125 31.03 4.38 -34.23
CA PRO A 125 29.61 4.69 -34.25
C PRO A 125 29.30 5.75 -35.33
N SER A 126 28.26 5.53 -36.13
CA SER A 126 27.55 6.52 -36.96
C SER A 126 26.33 5.81 -37.54
N GLY A 127 25.11 6.31 -37.51
CA GLY A 127 24.62 7.61 -37.09
C GLY A 127 23.09 7.60 -37.09
N VAL A 128 22.54 8.67 -36.52
CA VAL A 128 21.18 9.13 -36.81
C VAL A 128 21.02 9.41 -38.31
N PRO A 129 19.79 9.26 -38.84
CA PRO A 129 19.12 10.46 -39.26
C PRO A 129 17.65 10.54 -38.82
N ALA A 130 17.20 11.80 -38.77
CA ALA A 130 15.84 12.23 -38.51
C ALA A 130 15.00 12.30 -39.81
N SER A 131 13.72 12.63 -39.61
CA SER A 131 12.68 13.08 -40.57
C SER A 131 11.69 11.98 -40.97
N ALA A 132 10.40 12.25 -41.18
CA ALA A 132 9.55 13.39 -40.87
C ALA A 132 8.11 12.97 -41.23
N ALA A 133 7.15 13.63 -40.60
CA ALA A 133 5.85 14.04 -41.15
C ALA A 133 4.94 12.97 -41.80
N TYR A 134 3.80 12.75 -41.14
CA TYR A 134 2.52 12.90 -41.83
C TYR A 134 1.57 13.76 -40.99
N THR A 135 1.16 14.86 -41.61
CA THR A 135 -0.06 15.66 -41.42
C THR A 135 -1.22 14.75 -40.98
N GLY A 136 -2.00 14.98 -39.92
CA GLY A 136 -2.67 16.21 -39.49
C GLY A 136 -4.14 16.12 -39.88
N VAL A 137 -5.07 15.95 -38.91
CA VAL A 137 -6.47 16.45 -38.88
C VAL A 137 -7.01 16.35 -37.42
N GLU A 138 -7.26 17.51 -36.82
CA GLU A 138 -8.09 17.83 -35.63
C GLU A 138 -9.58 17.95 -36.06
N PRO A 139 -10.63 18.21 -35.23
CA PRO A 139 -10.97 18.02 -33.81
C PRO A 139 -12.24 17.15 -33.63
N GLN A 140 -12.69 16.88 -32.40
CA GLN A 140 -14.09 17.05 -31.92
C GLN A 140 -14.26 16.51 -30.48
N GLU A 141 -14.17 17.41 -29.51
CA GLU A 141 -15.01 17.41 -28.30
C GLU A 141 -16.34 18.13 -28.67
N PRO A 142 -17.49 18.00 -27.94
CA PRO A 142 -17.60 18.37 -26.51
C PRO A 142 -18.68 17.64 -25.68
N GLY A 143 -18.65 17.77 -24.35
CA GLY A 143 -19.80 17.35 -23.53
C GLY A 143 -19.83 17.64 -22.02
N PHE A 144 -19.21 18.72 -21.53
CA PHE A 144 -19.46 19.21 -20.16
C PHE A 144 -20.84 19.87 -20.04
N MET A 145 -21.66 19.43 -19.07
CA MET A 145 -22.83 20.19 -18.61
C MET A 145 -22.79 20.35 -17.09
N LEU A 146 -22.47 21.58 -16.66
CA LEU A 146 -22.63 22.10 -15.31
C LEU A 146 -24.10 22.53 -15.14
N CYS A 147 -24.78 21.98 -14.14
CA CYS A 147 -26.05 22.53 -13.65
C CYS A 147 -25.77 23.37 -12.39
N GLN A 148 -25.92 24.69 -12.49
CA GLN A 148 -26.15 25.58 -11.35
C GLN A 148 -27.56 26.15 -11.45
N LYS A 149 -28.31 26.09 -10.35
CA LYS A 149 -29.59 26.79 -10.11
C LYS A 149 -29.96 26.62 -8.64
N ALA A 150 -30.48 27.58 -7.89
CA ALA A 150 -30.61 29.05 -7.97
C ALA A 150 -30.75 29.54 -6.51
#